data_AF-A0A8R1IVF3-F1
#
_entry.id   AF-A0A8R1IVF3-F1
#
_cell.length_a   1.000
_cell.length_b   1.000
_cell.length_c   1.000
_cell.angle_alpha   90.00
_cell.angle_beta   90.00
_cell.angle_gamma   90.00
#
_symmetry.space_group_name_H-M   'P 1'
#
loop_
_entity.id
_entity.type
_entity.pdbx_description
1 polymer ?
#
loop_
_entity_poly.entity_id
_entity_poly.type
_entity_poly.pdbx_seq_one_letter_code
_entity_poly.pdbx_strand_id
1 'polypeptide(L)'
;MDTRWMSSVRCLKDVTSLTDEIDHCSNMLSLKGREALNELSNEYSKTVPSILAILRPLLDYNDLYQKQSEVTIRLILPTYKLLELQWQNIVKSDLSSFDKDCVDVGVLQSLAKSGTLALSHYYQEIDDVHYAAAFLTPKTKKCNILMFRNQTEY
;
A
#
# COMPACT_ATOMS: atom_id res chain seq x y z
N MET A 1 14.38 -9.18 -10.00
CA MET A 1 14.76 -7.86 -10.55
C MET A 1 13.88 -6.86 -9.82
N ASP A 2 14.43 -6.04 -8.92
CA ASP A 2 13.62 -5.07 -8.17
C ASP A 2 13.04 -4.03 -9.13
N THR A 3 11.73 -3.85 -9.10
CA THR A 3 11.08 -2.78 -9.88
C THR A 3 11.52 -1.44 -9.32
N ARG A 4 12.17 -0.64 -10.17
CA ARG A 4 12.49 0.78 -9.94
C ARG A 4 11.31 1.58 -9.38
N TRP A 5 10.09 1.11 -9.60
CA TRP A 5 8.84 1.78 -9.26
C TRP A 5 8.59 1.87 -7.75
N MET A 6 9.15 0.97 -6.93
CA MET A 6 8.93 0.93 -5.49
C MET A 6 10.16 1.28 -4.65
N SER A 7 11.27 1.70 -5.29
CA SER A 7 12.54 1.98 -4.61
C SER A 7 12.42 3.10 -3.58
N SER A 8 11.68 4.18 -3.87
CA SER A 8 11.47 5.29 -2.94
C SER A 8 10.71 4.87 -1.69
N VAL A 9 9.66 4.05 -1.84
CA VAL A 9 8.87 3.58 -0.69
C VAL A 9 9.69 2.60 0.14
N ARG A 10 10.48 1.74 -0.51
CA ARG A 10 11.35 0.78 0.17
C ARG A 10 12.46 1.50 0.95
N CYS A 11 13.11 2.49 0.32
CA CYS A 11 14.05 3.38 0.98
C CYS A 11 13.43 4.09 2.19
N LEU A 12 12.22 4.66 2.03
CA LEU A 12 11.51 5.32 3.13
C LEU A 12 11.23 4.35 4.28
N LYS A 13 10.73 3.15 3.98
CA LYS A 13 10.50 2.09 4.98
C LYS A 13 11.78 1.73 5.72
N ASP A 14 12.89 1.56 5.01
CA ASP A 14 14.17 1.15 5.59
C ASP A 14 14.73 2.26 6.49
N VAL A 15 14.72 3.51 6.01
CA VAL A 15 15.16 4.68 6.80
C VAL A 15 14.30 4.86 8.06
N THR A 16 12.97 4.76 7.95
CA THR A 16 12.08 4.85 9.12
C THR A 16 12.31 3.70 10.10
N SER A 17 12.57 2.49 9.60
CA SER A 17 12.82 1.32 10.46
C SER A 17 14.17 1.37 11.17
N LEU A 18 15.13 2.13 10.62
CA LEU A 18 16.49 2.29 11.15
C LEU A 18 16.69 3.65 11.84
N THR A 19 15.63 4.43 12.06
CA THR A 19 15.75 5.83 12.51
C THR A 19 16.42 5.93 13.88
N ASP A 20 16.12 5.00 14.80
CA ASP A 20 16.72 4.99 16.14
C ASP A 20 18.23 4.68 16.08
N GLU A 21 18.65 3.74 15.22
CA GLU A 21 20.05 3.42 14.99
C GLU A 21 20.80 4.56 14.29
N ILE A 22 20.13 5.22 13.33
CA ILE A 22 20.67 6.39 12.63
C ILE A 22 20.86 7.56 13.61
N ASP A 23 19.92 7.74 14.54
CA ASP A 23 19.99 8.78 15.58
C ASP A 23 21.17 8.52 16.55
N HIS A 24 21.39 7.27 16.94
CA HIS A 24 22.54 6.88 17.76
C HIS A 24 23.90 7.22 17.11
N CYS A 25 23.95 7.20 15.77
CA CYS A 25 25.14 7.56 14.99
C CYS A 25 25.04 8.96 14.34
N SER A 26 24.09 9.81 14.75
CA SER A 26 23.81 11.12 14.13
C SER A 26 25.03 12.05 14.07
N ASN A 27 25.94 11.95 15.05
CA ASN A 27 27.19 12.71 15.10
C ASN A 27 28.16 12.35 13.95
N MET A 28 28.03 11.17 13.36
CA MET A 28 28.83 10.73 12.21
C MET A 28 28.24 11.21 10.87
N LEU A 29 27.01 11.72 10.86
CA LEU A 29 26.37 12.24 9.64
C LEU A 29 26.99 13.59 9.25
N SER A 30 26.89 13.92 7.97
CA SER A 30 27.15 15.30 7.51
C SER A 30 26.11 16.26 8.08
N LEU A 31 26.36 17.58 8.01
CA LEU A 31 25.37 18.59 8.40
C LEU A 31 24.02 18.36 7.71
N LYS A 32 24.04 18.16 6.38
CA LYS A 32 22.85 17.83 5.59
C LYS A 32 22.14 16.56 6.05
N GLY A 33 22.91 15.55 6.46
CA GLY A 33 22.35 14.30 6.97
C GLY A 33 21.63 14.48 8.30
N ARG A 34 22.17 15.30 9.20
CA ARG A 34 21.50 15.66 10.47
C ARG A 34 20.26 16.51 10.25
N GLU A 35 20.31 17.47 9.32
CA GLU A 35 19.14 18.27 8.93
C GLU A 35 18.02 17.37 8.41
N ALA A 36 18.33 16.46 7.48
CA ALA A 36 17.35 15.52 6.94
C ALA A 36 16.77 14.56 8.01
N LEU A 37 17.60 14.08 8.94
CA LEU A 37 17.14 13.27 10.07
C LEU A 37 16.20 14.07 10.98
N ASN A 38 16.54 15.32 11.26
CA ASN A 38 15.72 16.21 12.08
C ASN A 38 14.37 16.51 11.41
N GLU A 39 14.36 16.79 10.11
CA GLU A 39 13.13 16.94 9.32
C GLU A 39 12.27 15.67 9.38
N LEU A 40 12.87 14.50 9.20
CA LEU A 40 12.17 13.21 9.25
C LEU A 40 11.51 12.99 10.62
N SER A 41 12.25 13.21 11.70
CA SER A 41 11.81 12.95 13.07
C SER A 41 10.82 13.98 13.60
N ASN A 42 10.88 15.23 13.14
CA ASN A 42 10.04 16.31 13.66
C ASN A 42 8.99 16.76 12.64
N GLU A 43 9.42 17.30 11.51
CA GLU A 43 8.54 17.91 10.50
C GLU A 43 7.64 16.87 9.81
N TYR A 44 8.18 15.69 9.52
CA TYR A 44 7.47 14.61 8.83
C TYR A 44 7.07 13.44 9.73
N SER A 45 7.12 13.66 11.06
CA SER A 45 6.82 12.66 12.10
C SER A 45 5.51 11.91 11.90
N LYS A 46 4.47 12.56 11.34
CA LYS A 46 3.18 11.94 11.01
C LYS A 46 3.00 11.66 9.52
N THR A 47 3.60 12.47 8.67
CA THR A 47 3.49 12.37 7.21
C THR A 47 4.08 11.06 6.69
N VAL A 48 5.28 10.70 7.16
CA VAL A 48 5.95 9.46 6.71
C VAL A 48 5.21 8.20 7.13
N PRO A 49 4.77 8.04 8.40
CA PRO A 49 3.89 6.94 8.79
C PRO A 49 2.61 6.86 7.95
N SER A 50 2.03 8.01 7.58
CA SER A 50 0.83 8.07 6.73
C SER A 50 1.09 7.59 5.30
N ILE A 51 2.20 8.00 4.71
CA ILE A 51 2.63 7.51 3.38
C ILE A 51 2.86 6.01 3.43
N LEU A 52 3.60 5.53 4.44
CA LEU A 52 3.90 4.10 4.60
C LEU A 52 2.64 3.28 4.88
N ALA A 53 1.67 3.80 5.63
CA ALA A 53 0.38 3.15 5.87
C ALA A 53 -0.37 2.81 4.58
N ILE A 54 -0.32 3.70 3.57
CA ILE A 54 -0.99 3.48 2.27
C ILE A 54 -0.14 2.62 1.33
N LEU A 55 1.18 2.85 1.28
CA LEU A 55 2.04 2.27 0.26
C LEU A 55 2.71 0.95 0.68
N ARG A 56 2.81 0.65 1.97
CA ARG A 56 3.40 -0.61 2.46
C ARG A 56 2.65 -1.86 1.98
N PRO A 57 1.30 -1.91 1.95
CA PRO A 57 0.59 -3.03 1.34
C PRO A 57 1.02 -3.27 -0.12
N LEU A 58 1.25 -2.19 -0.90
CA LEU A 58 1.72 -2.31 -2.28
C LEU A 58 3.13 -2.89 -2.38
N LEU A 59 4.03 -2.55 -1.44
CA LEU A 59 5.34 -3.18 -1.33
C LEU A 59 5.21 -4.69 -1.07
N ASP A 60 4.39 -5.07 -0.10
CA ASP A 60 4.21 -6.48 0.29
C ASP A 60 3.62 -7.31 -0.86
N TYR A 61 2.64 -6.75 -1.59
CA TYR A 61 2.09 -7.38 -2.79
C TYR A 61 3.10 -7.43 -3.94
N ASN A 62 3.88 -6.38 -4.17
CA ASN A 62 4.93 -6.38 -5.19
C ASN A 62 5.93 -7.51 -4.94
N ASP A 63 6.39 -7.67 -3.68
CA ASP A 63 7.31 -8.73 -3.31
C ASP A 63 6.67 -10.12 -3.48
N LEU A 64 5.39 -10.28 -3.13
CA LEU A 64 4.63 -11.51 -3.36
C LEU A 64 4.57 -11.88 -4.85
N TYR A 65 4.25 -10.91 -5.71
CA TYR A 65 4.13 -11.15 -7.15
C TYR A 65 5.49 -11.40 -7.82
N GLN A 66 6.56 -10.80 -7.32
CA GLN A 66 7.91 -10.94 -7.88
C GLN A 66 8.64 -12.20 -7.45
N LYS A 67 8.37 -12.74 -6.24
CA LYS A 67 9.03 -13.96 -5.76
C LYS A 67 8.80 -15.17 -6.66
N GLN A 68 7.69 -15.20 -7.42
CA GLN A 68 7.30 -16.28 -8.34
C GLN A 68 7.40 -17.70 -7.73
N SER A 69 7.36 -17.82 -6.39
CA SER A 69 7.45 -19.10 -5.70
C SER A 69 6.16 -19.92 -5.84
N GLU A 70 5.06 -19.28 -6.23
CA GLU A 70 3.77 -19.90 -6.50
C GLU A 70 3.05 -19.15 -7.64
N VAL A 71 1.99 -19.77 -8.20
CA VAL A 71 1.10 -19.14 -9.19
C VAL A 71 0.28 -18.02 -8.55
N THR A 72 0.67 -16.76 -8.74
CA THR A 72 0.05 -15.63 -8.05
C THR A 72 -1.06 -14.90 -8.82
N ILE A 73 -1.29 -15.19 -10.11
CA ILE A 73 -2.33 -14.53 -10.93
C ILE A 73 -3.73 -14.60 -10.31
N ARG A 74 -4.03 -15.70 -9.60
CA ARG A 74 -5.28 -15.90 -8.84
C ARG A 74 -5.52 -14.87 -7.72
N LEU A 75 -4.48 -14.16 -7.29
CA LEU A 75 -4.49 -13.20 -6.20
C LEU A 75 -4.66 -11.76 -6.67
N ILE A 76 -4.46 -11.48 -7.96
CA ILE A 76 -4.50 -10.11 -8.51
C ILE A 76 -5.85 -9.45 -8.23
N LEU A 77 -6.96 -10.07 -8.63
CA LEU A 77 -8.31 -9.55 -8.38
C LEU A 77 -8.63 -9.40 -6.88
N PRO A 78 -8.40 -10.42 -6.01
CA PRO A 78 -8.55 -10.26 -4.57
C PRO A 78 -7.74 -9.09 -3.99
N THR A 79 -6.50 -8.90 -4.41
CA THR A 79 -5.66 -7.79 -3.95
C THR A 79 -6.23 -6.44 -4.35
N TYR A 80 -6.66 -6.28 -5.59
CA TYR A 80 -7.29 -5.04 -6.05
C TYR A 80 -8.54 -4.71 -5.24
N LYS A 81 -9.38 -5.72 -4.96
CA LYS A 81 -10.58 -5.50 -4.14
C LYS A 81 -10.24 -5.12 -2.70
N LEU A 82 -9.26 -5.77 -2.09
CA LEU A 82 -8.83 -5.46 -0.74
C LEU A 82 -8.29 -4.03 -0.63
N LEU A 83 -7.45 -3.61 -1.58
CA LEU A 83 -6.94 -2.23 -1.66
C LEU A 83 -8.08 -1.22 -1.84
N GLU A 84 -9.03 -1.50 -2.74
CA GLU A 84 -10.20 -0.66 -2.96
C GLU A 84 -11.01 -0.48 -1.67
N LEU A 85 -11.34 -1.58 -0.97
CA LEU A 85 -12.11 -1.53 0.27
C LEU A 85 -11.38 -0.75 1.37
N GLN A 86 -10.09 -1.01 1.55
CA GLN A 86 -9.27 -0.31 2.55
C GLN A 86 -9.23 1.19 2.28
N TRP A 87 -8.95 1.59 1.03
CA TRP A 87 -8.85 3.00 0.69
C TRP A 87 -10.22 3.70 0.74
N GLN A 88 -11.30 3.04 0.31
CA GLN A 88 -12.65 3.59 0.47
C GLN A 88 -13.04 3.81 1.93
N ASN A 89 -12.65 2.91 2.84
CA ASN A 89 -12.87 3.09 4.29
C ASN A 89 -12.12 4.33 4.81
N ILE A 90 -10.85 4.49 4.43
CA ILE A 90 -10.04 5.67 4.79
C ILE A 90 -10.70 6.95 4.25
N VAL A 91 -11.17 6.96 3.01
CA VAL A 91 -11.88 8.11 2.41
C VAL A 91 -13.17 8.44 3.17
N LYS A 92 -13.89 7.43 3.65
CA LYS A 92 -15.09 7.57 4.50
C LYS A 92 -14.77 7.92 5.96
N SER A 93 -13.51 8.18 6.27
CA SER A 93 -13.03 8.48 7.63
C SER A 93 -13.17 7.33 8.63
N ASP A 94 -13.33 6.09 8.15
CA ASP A 94 -13.14 4.91 8.99
C ASP A 94 -11.63 4.65 9.12
N LEU A 95 -11.07 5.19 10.20
CA LEU A 95 -9.66 5.07 10.57
C LEU A 95 -9.47 4.20 11.82
N SER A 96 -10.39 3.28 12.07
CA SER A 96 -10.36 2.39 13.24
C SER A 96 -9.09 1.53 13.30
N SER A 97 -8.46 1.27 12.15
CA SER A 97 -7.21 0.52 12.03
C SER A 97 -5.94 1.35 12.21
N PHE A 98 -6.03 2.67 12.44
CA PHE A 98 -4.88 3.57 12.54
C PHE A 98 -4.83 4.25 13.91
N ASP A 99 -3.62 4.35 14.43
CA ASP A 99 -3.34 5.25 15.55
C ASP A 99 -3.32 6.69 15.04
N LYS A 100 -4.37 7.45 15.35
CA LYS A 100 -4.57 8.83 14.90
C LYS A 100 -3.52 9.79 15.43
N ASP A 101 -2.84 9.45 16.53
CA ASP A 101 -1.79 10.29 17.08
C ASP A 101 -0.48 10.17 16.28
N CYS A 102 -0.28 9.03 15.61
CA CYS A 102 0.91 8.72 14.83
C CYS A 102 0.79 9.05 13.32
N VAL A 103 -0.40 9.44 12.84
CA VAL A 103 -0.65 9.66 11.41
C VAL A 103 -1.31 11.02 11.13
N ASP A 104 -1.06 11.54 9.94
CA ASP A 104 -1.73 12.69 9.38
C ASP A 104 -2.95 12.22 8.58
N VAL A 105 -4.14 12.52 9.11
CA VAL A 105 -5.42 12.14 8.51
C VAL A 105 -5.62 12.78 7.13
N GLY A 106 -5.18 14.02 6.94
CA GLY A 106 -5.30 14.74 5.68
C GLY A 106 -4.46 14.08 4.58
N VAL A 107 -3.23 13.68 4.92
CA VAL A 107 -2.35 12.91 4.03
C VAL A 107 -2.96 11.55 3.70
N LEU A 108 -3.40 10.79 4.71
CA LEU A 108 -4.03 9.48 4.51
C LEU A 108 -5.23 9.56 3.56
N GLN A 109 -6.15 10.50 3.80
CA GLN A 109 -7.33 10.67 2.96
C GLN A 109 -6.97 11.09 1.54
N SER A 110 -5.99 11.99 1.38
CA SER A 110 -5.55 12.45 0.06
C SER A 110 -4.94 11.32 -0.76
N LEU A 111 -4.06 10.53 -0.14
CA LEU A 111 -3.45 9.36 -0.75
C LEU A 111 -4.47 8.26 -1.07
N ALA A 112 -5.41 7.98 -0.16
CA ALA A 112 -6.47 7.00 -0.39
C ALA A 112 -7.42 7.40 -1.52
N LYS A 113 -7.77 8.69 -1.63
CA LYS A 113 -8.56 9.22 -2.76
C LYS A 113 -7.80 9.03 -4.08
N SER A 114 -6.52 9.43 -4.11
CA SER A 114 -5.65 9.28 -5.28
C SER A 114 -5.51 7.81 -5.69
N GLY A 115 -5.26 6.93 -4.73
CA GLY A 115 -5.14 5.48 -4.96
C GLY A 115 -6.45 4.88 -5.49
N THR A 116 -7.60 5.27 -4.93
CA THR A 116 -8.91 4.78 -5.40
C THR A 116 -9.17 5.19 -6.85
N LEU A 117 -8.82 6.43 -7.21
CA LEU A 117 -8.90 6.90 -8.60
C LEU A 117 -7.96 6.08 -9.50
N ALA A 118 -6.71 5.87 -9.09
CA ALA A 118 -5.75 5.08 -9.84
C ALA A 118 -6.20 3.62 -10.04
N LEU A 119 -6.75 2.98 -9.00
CA LEU A 119 -7.29 1.62 -9.09
C LEU A 119 -8.39 1.50 -10.16
N SER A 120 -9.27 2.51 -10.27
CA SER A 120 -10.32 2.51 -11.29
C SER A 120 -9.77 2.42 -12.72
N HIS A 121 -8.61 3.03 -12.97
CA HIS A 121 -7.90 2.90 -14.23
C HIS A 121 -7.27 1.52 -14.37
N TYR A 122 -6.57 1.03 -13.34
CA TYR A 122 -5.90 -0.28 -13.44
C TYR A 122 -6.86 -1.47 -13.49
N TYR A 123 -8.10 -1.34 -13.00
CA TYR A 123 -9.14 -2.35 -13.24
C TYR A 123 -9.43 -2.57 -14.74
N GLN A 124 -9.20 -1.56 -15.59
CA GLN A 124 -9.38 -1.69 -17.04
C GLN A 124 -8.29 -2.55 -17.70
N GLU A 125 -7.15 -2.73 -17.03
CA GLU A 125 -6.04 -3.56 -17.49
C GLU A 125 -6.23 -5.05 -17.09
N ILE A 126 -7.29 -5.38 -16.35
CA ILE A 126 -7.58 -6.75 -15.91
C ILE A 126 -8.41 -7.48 -16.97
N ASP A 127 -7.86 -8.58 -17.49
CA ASP A 127 -8.49 -9.42 -18.51
C ASP A 127 -9.18 -10.68 -17.96
N ASP A 128 -9.86 -11.41 -18.85
CA ASP A 128 -10.57 -12.67 -18.54
C ASP A 128 -9.70 -13.73 -17.86
N VAL A 129 -8.39 -13.75 -18.12
CA VAL A 129 -7.47 -14.73 -17.52
C VAL A 129 -7.36 -14.49 -16.01
N HIS A 130 -7.33 -13.22 -15.59
CA HIS A 130 -7.32 -12.87 -14.17
C HIS A 130 -8.62 -13.29 -13.48
N TYR A 131 -9.77 -13.04 -14.11
CA TYR A 131 -11.09 -13.44 -13.61
C TYR A 131 -11.21 -14.97 -13.51
N ALA A 132 -10.80 -15.69 -14.55
CA ALA A 132 -10.80 -17.14 -14.56
C ALA A 132 -9.88 -17.71 -13.46
N ALA A 133 -8.67 -17.19 -13.30
CA ALA A 133 -7.74 -17.64 -12.26
C ALA A 133 -8.29 -17.42 -10.84
N ALA A 134 -8.90 -16.26 -10.59
CA ALA A 134 -9.57 -15.98 -9.33
C ALA A 134 -10.80 -16.87 -9.12
N PHE A 135 -11.62 -17.12 -10.14
CA PHE A 135 -12.82 -17.94 -10.02
C PHE A 135 -12.53 -19.43 -9.79
N LEU A 136 -11.53 -19.96 -10.49
CA LEU A 136 -11.15 -21.38 -10.44
C LEU A 136 -10.45 -21.75 -9.12
N THR A 137 -9.96 -20.77 -8.36
CA THR A 137 -9.31 -21.01 -7.08
C THR A 137 -10.34 -21.35 -5.98
N PRO A 138 -10.28 -22.51 -5.32
CA PRO A 138 -11.29 -22.89 -4.32
C PRO A 138 -11.37 -21.94 -3.11
N LYS A 139 -10.24 -21.33 -2.73
CA LYS A 139 -10.16 -20.42 -1.57
C LYS A 139 -10.86 -19.07 -1.82
N THR A 140 -10.87 -18.59 -3.06
CA THR A 140 -11.51 -17.33 -3.48
C THR A 140 -13.01 -17.50 -3.73
N LYS A 141 -13.51 -18.73 -3.96
CA LYS A 141 -14.95 -19.01 -4.08
C LYS A 141 -15.76 -18.63 -2.82
N LYS A 142 -15.14 -18.62 -1.64
CA LYS A 142 -15.78 -18.10 -0.42
C LYS A 142 -15.96 -16.57 -0.43
N CYS A 143 -15.20 -15.86 -1.26
CA CYS A 143 -15.30 -14.42 -1.47
C CYS A 143 -16.40 -14.05 -2.50
N ASN A 144 -16.77 -15.00 -3.37
CA ASN A 144 -17.59 -14.80 -4.57
C ASN A 144 -19.11 -14.65 -4.35
N ILE A 145 -19.64 -14.84 -3.13
CA ILE A 145 -21.08 -14.62 -2.91
C ILE A 145 -21.45 -13.13 -2.94
N LEU A 146 -20.50 -12.22 -2.73
CA LEU A 146 -20.75 -10.77 -2.69
C LEU A 146 -20.35 -10.01 -3.96
N MET A 147 -19.45 -10.53 -4.80
CA MET A 147 -18.88 -9.75 -5.91
C MET A 147 -19.61 -9.90 -7.25
N PHE A 148 -20.27 -11.04 -7.51
CA PHE A 148 -20.94 -11.28 -8.80
C PHE A 148 -22.39 -10.78 -8.88
N ARG A 149 -22.95 -10.26 -7.79
CA ARG A 149 -24.31 -9.70 -7.80
C ARG A 149 -24.42 -8.30 -8.41
N ASN A 150 -23.32 -7.56 -8.52
CA ASN A 150 -23.35 -6.16 -8.98
C ASN A 150 -22.94 -5.97 -10.45
N GLN A 151 -22.71 -7.04 -11.21
CA GLN A 151 -22.34 -6.97 -12.64
C GLN A 151 -23.35 -7.67 -13.57
N THR A 152 -24.49 -8.13 -13.06
CA THR A 152 -25.54 -8.79 -13.86
C THR A 152 -26.77 -7.90 -14.12
N GLU A 153 -26.69 -6.61 -13.81
CA GLU A 153 -27.71 -5.62 -14.19
C GLU A 153 -27.20 -4.73 -15.32
N TYR A 154 -27.10 -5.29 -16.54
CA TYR A 154 -27.26 -4.60 -17.82
C TYR A 154 -27.84 -5.58 -18.85
#